data_AF-A0AA88YQ59-F1
#
_entry.id   AF-A0AA88YQ59-F1
#
_cell.length_a   1.000
_cell.length_b   1.000
_cell.length_c   1.000
_cell.angle_alpha   90.00
_cell.angle_beta   90.00
_cell.angle_gamma   90.00
#
_symmetry.space_group_name_H-M   'P 1'
#
loop_
_entity.id
_entity.type
_entity.pdbx_description
1 polymer ?
#
loop_
_entity_poly.entity_id
_entity_poly.type
_entity_poly.pdbx_seq_one_letter_code
_entity_poly.pdbx_strand_id
1 'polypeptide(L)'
;GAAKVFHKSLKDSERRKEKGTHSKHVTMSRRQNRKRERASRLLSAIKMAEYDDKEKLAQLMKPEYMSSEESDMEDGEPIFRVRRLPWLKEKCNKAKDTLDKNYSDSLPTNLRKLKRKRVLSVEPSERKPPQSAPGWMLNKTWFDNFNSHM
;
A
#
# COMPACT_ATOMS: atom_id res chain seq x y z
N GLY A 1 -16.67 -26.42 -3.38
CA GLY A 1 -17.61 -26.51 -2.24
C GLY A 1 -16.99 -25.90 -0.99
N ALA A 2 -17.76 -25.10 -0.25
CA ALA A 2 -17.28 -24.34 0.91
C ALA A 2 -16.59 -25.21 1.99
N ALA A 3 -17.11 -26.42 2.26
CA ALA A 3 -16.50 -27.36 3.20
C ALA A 3 -15.07 -27.78 2.80
N LYS A 4 -14.81 -28.05 1.51
CA LYS A 4 -13.47 -28.42 1.01
C LYS A 4 -12.46 -27.28 1.21
N VAL A 5 -12.90 -26.03 1.00
CA VAL A 5 -12.05 -24.84 1.20
C VAL A 5 -11.74 -24.63 2.68
N PHE A 6 -12.74 -24.82 3.55
CA PHE A 6 -12.58 -24.70 4.99
C PHE A 6 -11.57 -25.71 5.56
N HIS A 7 -11.72 -27.00 5.23
CA HIS A 7 -10.78 -28.03 5.69
C HIS A 7 -9.36 -27.83 5.16
N LYS A 8 -9.20 -27.35 3.92
CA LYS A 8 -7.88 -26.99 3.38
C LYS A 8 -7.25 -25.83 4.15
N SER A 9 -8.04 -24.79 4.46
CA SER A 9 -7.57 -23.64 5.24
C SER A 9 -7.11 -24.03 6.65
N LEU A 10 -7.87 -24.90 7.33
CA LEU A 10 -7.50 -25.43 8.65
C LEU A 10 -6.17 -26.18 8.60
N LYS A 11 -6.03 -27.15 7.68
CA LYS A 11 -4.79 -27.92 7.49
C LYS A 11 -3.60 -27.03 7.15
N ASP A 12 -3.79 -26.02 6.30
CA ASP A 12 -2.75 -25.05 5.97
C ASP A 12 -2.38 -24.18 7.18
N SER A 13 -3.33 -23.86 8.06
CA SER A 13 -3.08 -23.11 9.29
C SER A 13 -2.26 -23.93 10.29
N GLU A 14 -2.64 -25.19 10.50
CA GLU A 14 -1.93 -26.15 11.34
C GLU A 14 -0.49 -26.36 10.85
N ARG A 15 -0.32 -26.64 9.55
CA ARG A 15 1.01 -26.78 8.92
C ARG A 15 1.87 -25.52 9.10
N ARG A 16 1.29 -24.32 9.06
CA ARG A 16 2.03 -23.07 9.33
C ARG A 16 2.41 -22.91 10.80
N LYS A 17 1.58 -23.39 11.73
CA LYS A 17 1.89 -23.42 13.17
C LYS A 17 3.03 -24.39 13.44
N GLU A 18 2.95 -25.62 12.94
CA GLU A 18 4.01 -26.64 13.04
C GLU A 18 5.35 -26.12 12.51
N LYS A 19 5.33 -25.41 11.38
CA LYS A 19 6.54 -24.82 10.77
C LYS A 19 6.98 -23.51 11.41
N GLY A 20 6.30 -23.01 12.44
CA GLY A 20 6.60 -21.70 13.06
C GLY A 20 6.40 -20.48 12.15
N THR A 21 5.77 -20.63 10.98
CA THR A 21 5.62 -19.56 9.98
C THR A 21 4.30 -18.80 10.09
N HIS A 22 3.41 -19.21 11.00
CA HIS A 22 2.08 -18.64 11.16
C HIS A 22 2.11 -17.13 11.44
N SER A 23 2.94 -16.67 12.38
CA SER A 23 3.05 -15.25 12.73
C SER A 23 3.48 -14.39 11.53
N LYS A 24 4.51 -14.83 10.79
CA LYS A 24 4.98 -14.16 9.57
C LYS A 24 3.87 -14.08 8.52
N HIS A 25 3.12 -15.16 8.32
CA HIS A 25 1.99 -15.18 7.39
C HIS A 25 0.89 -14.19 7.78
N VAL A 26 0.50 -14.16 9.06
CA VAL A 26 -0.51 -13.20 9.56
C VAL A 26 -0.05 -11.76 9.34
N THR A 27 1.21 -11.45 9.67
CA THR A 27 1.79 -10.11 9.45
C THR A 27 1.80 -9.72 7.98
N MET A 28 2.24 -10.63 7.09
CA MET A 28 2.22 -10.38 5.65
C MET A 28 0.80 -10.18 5.10
N SER A 29 -0.15 -11.01 5.53
CA SER A 29 -1.55 -10.93 5.11
C SER A 29 -2.17 -9.58 5.53
N ARG A 30 -1.97 -9.18 6.79
CA ARG A 30 -2.42 -7.86 7.29
C ARG A 30 -1.79 -6.71 6.50
N ARG A 31 -0.49 -6.78 6.21
CA ARG A 31 0.22 -5.77 5.41
C ARG A 31 -0.34 -5.68 3.99
N GLN A 32 -0.65 -6.81 3.35
CA GLN A 32 -1.25 -6.84 2.02
C GLN A 32 -2.68 -6.27 2.02
N ASN A 33 -3.50 -6.62 3.02
CA ASN A 33 -4.85 -6.09 3.16
C ASN A 33 -4.84 -4.57 3.33
N ARG A 34 -3.97 -4.02 4.19
CA ARG A 34 -3.81 -2.56 4.35
C ARG A 34 -3.48 -1.85 3.04
N LYS A 35 -2.58 -2.43 2.23
CA LYS A 35 -2.26 -1.87 0.90
C LYS A 35 -3.47 -1.87 -0.03
N ARG A 36 -4.22 -2.98 -0.08
CA ARG A 36 -5.42 -3.10 -0.92
C ARG A 36 -6.52 -2.14 -0.49
N GLU A 37 -6.77 -2.04 0.82
CA GLU A 37 -7.72 -1.08 1.39
C GLU A 37 -7.33 0.36 1.04
N ARG A 38 -6.06 0.73 1.22
CA ARG A 38 -5.58 2.05 0.82
C ARG A 38 -5.76 2.29 -0.68
N ALA A 39 -5.33 1.36 -1.53
CA ALA A 39 -5.49 1.48 -2.97
C ALA A 39 -6.96 1.65 -3.37
N SER A 40 -7.88 0.89 -2.77
CA SER A 40 -9.32 1.00 -3.01
C SER A 40 -9.84 2.41 -2.66
N ARG A 41 -9.46 2.96 -1.49
CA ARG A 41 -9.84 4.32 -1.10
C ARG A 41 -9.34 5.38 -2.08
N LEU A 42 -8.08 5.26 -2.51
CA LEU A 42 -7.49 6.18 -3.49
C LEU A 42 -8.16 6.07 -4.86
N LEU A 43 -8.52 4.87 -5.30
CA LEU A 43 -9.29 4.66 -6.53
C LEU A 43 -10.68 5.30 -6.46
N SER A 44 -11.37 5.21 -5.31
CA SER A 44 -12.63 5.92 -5.12
C SER A 44 -12.45 7.45 -5.19
N ALA A 45 -11.36 7.98 -4.61
CA ALA A 45 -11.05 9.40 -4.70
C ALA A 45 -10.75 9.85 -6.15
N ILE A 46 -10.03 9.04 -6.92
CA ILE A 46 -9.74 9.31 -8.35
C ILE A 46 -11.05 9.40 -9.16
N LYS A 47 -12.02 8.53 -8.87
CA LYS A 47 -13.33 8.55 -9.56
C LYS A 47 -14.06 9.87 -9.34
N MET A 48 -14.02 10.38 -8.11
CA MET A 48 -14.69 11.62 -7.70
C MET A 48 -13.94 12.89 -8.10
N ALA A 49 -12.62 12.85 -8.23
CA ALA A 49 -11.81 14.03 -8.52
C ALA A 49 -11.74 14.35 -10.02
N GLU A 50 -11.49 15.63 -10.35
CA GLU A 50 -11.26 16.11 -11.70
C GLU A 50 -9.75 16.09 -12.01
N TYR A 51 -9.22 14.91 -12.33
CA TYR A 51 -7.86 14.76 -12.84
C TYR A 51 -7.90 14.45 -14.33
N ASP A 52 -7.02 15.08 -15.10
CA ASP A 52 -6.90 14.84 -16.55
C ASP A 52 -6.44 13.41 -16.86
N ASP A 53 -5.58 12.84 -16.02
CA ASP A 53 -4.94 11.54 -16.27
C ASP A 53 -5.31 10.49 -15.20
N LYS A 54 -6.61 10.20 -15.10
CA LYS A 54 -7.15 9.20 -14.16
C LYS A 54 -6.57 7.81 -14.39
N GLU A 55 -6.23 7.45 -15.63
CA GLU A 55 -5.67 6.15 -15.97
C GLU A 55 -4.27 5.96 -15.39
N LYS A 56 -3.36 6.94 -15.55
CA LYS A 56 -2.03 6.88 -14.91
C LYS A 56 -2.15 6.85 -13.39
N LEU A 57 -3.08 7.62 -12.81
CA LEU A 57 -3.33 7.58 -11.37
C LEU A 57 -3.86 6.22 -10.90
N ALA A 58 -4.77 5.60 -11.65
CA ALA A 58 -5.27 4.26 -11.33
C ALA A 58 -4.16 3.21 -11.44
N GLN A 59 -3.30 3.30 -12.46
CA GLN A 59 -2.12 2.45 -12.60
C GLN A 59 -1.19 2.59 -11.38
N LEU A 60 -0.99 3.80 -10.87
CA LEU A 60 -0.17 4.10 -9.70
C LEU A 60 -0.71 3.48 -8.39
N MET A 61 -1.98 3.06 -8.35
CA MET A 61 -2.60 2.38 -7.19
C MET A 61 -2.40 0.86 -7.18
N LYS A 62 -1.73 0.28 -8.19
CA LYS A 62 -1.40 -1.16 -8.18
C LYS A 62 -0.55 -1.51 -6.94
N PRO A 63 -0.74 -2.70 -6.31
CA PRO A 63 -0.05 -3.08 -5.08
C PRO A 63 1.49 -2.99 -5.14
N GLU A 64 2.04 -3.19 -6.33
CA GLU A 64 3.47 -3.10 -6.60
C GLU A 64 4.02 -1.68 -6.37
N TYR A 65 3.23 -0.66 -6.69
CA TYR A 65 3.61 0.74 -6.51
C TYR A 65 3.11 1.33 -5.18
N MET A 66 2.37 0.57 -4.35
CA MET A 66 1.93 1.03 -3.04
C MET A 66 3.01 0.89 -1.97
N SER A 67 3.17 1.92 -1.13
CA SER A 67 4.04 1.89 0.05
C SER A 67 3.66 0.77 1.03
N SER A 68 4.63 0.25 1.78
CA SER A 68 4.33 -0.67 2.89
C SER A 68 3.84 0.10 4.11
N GLU A 69 2.93 -0.54 4.85
CA GLU A 69 2.37 0.00 6.09
C GLU A 69 2.56 -1.03 7.21
N GLU A 70 3.29 -0.64 8.26
CA GLU A 70 3.40 -1.40 9.50
C GLU A 70 2.43 -0.85 10.55
N SER A 71 1.91 -1.74 11.39
CA SER A 71 1.15 -1.32 12.57
C SER A 71 2.12 -0.93 13.67
N ASP A 72 1.87 0.19 14.32
CA ASP A 72 2.72 0.71 15.38
C ASP A 72 1.89 1.56 16.37
N MET A 73 2.54 2.08 17.41
CA MET A 73 1.97 2.99 18.41
C MET A 73 2.76 4.31 18.40
N GLU A 74 2.06 5.43 18.53
CA GLU A 74 2.65 6.76 18.71
C GLU A 74 1.82 7.47 19.79
N ASP A 75 2.46 7.88 20.88
CA ASP A 75 1.80 8.51 22.04
C ASP A 75 0.62 7.70 22.63
N GLY A 76 0.74 6.37 22.62
CA GLY A 76 -0.32 5.47 23.10
C GLY A 76 -1.46 5.23 22.12
N GLU A 77 -1.47 5.93 20.98
CA GLU A 77 -2.47 5.79 19.93
C GLU A 77 -1.99 4.81 18.84
N PRO A 78 -2.85 3.89 18.37
CA PRO A 78 -2.48 2.99 17.29
C PRO A 78 -2.36 3.76 15.97
N ILE A 79 -1.24 3.59 15.27
CA ILE A 79 -0.96 4.23 13.98
C ILE A 79 -0.56 3.22 12.90
N PHE A 80 -0.45 3.70 11.68
CA PHE A 80 0.22 3.00 10.58
C PHE A 80 1.47 3.77 10.16
N ARG A 81 2.65 3.15 10.30
CA ARG A 81 3.89 3.71 9.75
C ARG A 81 4.05 3.34 8.29
N VAL A 82 4.16 4.36 7.44
CA VAL A 82 4.23 4.25 5.99
C VAL A 82 5.68 4.35 5.54
N ARG A 83 6.24 3.28 4.98
CA ARG A 83 7.59 3.27 4.37
C ARG A 83 7.49 3.58 2.88
N ARG A 84 7.99 4.75 2.47
CA ARG A 84 7.93 5.23 1.07
C ARG A 84 8.82 4.40 0.15
N LEU A 85 8.42 4.29 -1.11
CA LEU A 85 9.23 3.63 -2.13
C LEU A 85 10.25 4.65 -2.65
N PRO A 86 11.56 4.43 -2.43
CA PRO A 86 12.58 5.44 -2.72
C PRO A 86 12.75 5.70 -4.22
N TRP A 87 12.45 4.71 -5.08
CA TRP A 87 12.52 4.81 -6.54
C TRP A 87 11.32 5.52 -7.17
N LEU A 88 10.24 5.75 -6.42
CA LEU A 88 9.05 6.40 -6.95
C LEU A 88 9.24 7.92 -6.97
N LYS A 89 8.89 8.58 -8.09
CA LYS A 89 8.94 10.05 -8.18
C LYS A 89 8.15 10.71 -7.06
N GLU A 90 8.67 11.82 -6.54
CA GLU A 90 8.02 12.59 -5.49
C GLU A 90 6.61 13.04 -5.88
N LYS A 91 6.39 13.43 -7.14
CA LYS A 91 5.05 13.79 -7.67
C LYS A 91 4.01 12.66 -7.49
N CYS A 92 4.43 11.40 -7.64
CA CYS A 92 3.55 10.25 -7.45
C CYS A 92 3.26 10.02 -5.96
N ASN A 93 4.22 10.30 -5.07
CA ASN A 93 3.99 10.27 -3.64
C ASN A 93 3.01 11.37 -3.21
N LYS A 94 3.19 12.61 -3.69
CA LYS A 94 2.28 13.73 -3.47
C LYS A 94 0.88 13.42 -3.97
N ALA A 95 0.75 12.86 -5.17
CA ALA A 95 -0.56 12.48 -5.71
C ALA A 95 -1.31 11.48 -4.79
N LYS A 96 -0.62 10.47 -4.25
CA LYS A 96 -1.23 9.54 -3.28
C LYS A 96 -1.70 10.24 -2.01
N ASP A 97 -0.95 11.22 -1.53
CA ASP A 97 -1.24 11.92 -0.29
C ASP A 97 -2.41 12.88 -0.46
N THR A 98 -2.44 13.61 -1.58
CA THR A 98 -3.58 14.44 -1.96
C THR A 98 -4.85 13.61 -2.12
N LEU A 99 -4.78 12.46 -2.80
CA LEU A 99 -5.93 11.56 -2.94
C LEU A 99 -6.40 10.98 -1.60
N ASP A 100 -5.47 10.61 -0.70
CA ASP A 100 -5.82 10.14 0.65
C ASP A 100 -6.51 11.24 1.47
N LYS A 101 -6.04 12.50 1.32
CA LYS A 101 -6.64 13.68 1.93
C LYS A 101 -8.05 13.93 1.37
N ASN A 102 -8.20 13.98 0.06
CA ASN A 102 -9.50 14.17 -0.61
C ASN A 102 -10.52 13.11 -0.17
N TYR A 103 -10.11 11.83 -0.11
CA TYR A 103 -10.96 10.77 0.41
C TYR A 103 -11.31 10.98 1.89
N SER A 104 -10.38 11.48 2.71
CA SER A 104 -10.63 11.74 4.12
C SER A 104 -11.60 12.90 4.34
N ASP A 105 -11.48 13.94 3.52
CA ASP A 105 -12.30 15.15 3.59
C ASP A 105 -13.71 14.89 3.06
N SER A 106 -13.88 13.96 2.12
CA SER A 106 -15.19 13.52 1.63
C SER A 106 -15.96 12.65 2.63
N LEU A 107 -15.32 12.18 3.71
CA LEU A 107 -16.01 11.36 4.71
C LEU A 107 -16.71 12.23 5.77
N PRO A 108 -17.88 11.78 6.27
CA PRO A 108 -18.50 12.30 7.47
C PRO A 108 -17.53 12.38 8.65
N THR A 109 -17.67 13.42 9.50
CA THR A 109 -16.74 13.71 10.60
C THR A 109 -16.55 12.53 11.57
N ASN A 110 -17.61 11.79 11.88
CA ASN A 110 -17.54 10.59 12.73
C ASN A 110 -16.68 9.49 12.09
N LEU A 111 -16.83 9.25 10.78
CA LEU A 111 -16.04 8.25 10.07
C LEU A 111 -14.57 8.69 9.92
N ARG A 112 -14.34 10.00 9.78
CA ARG A 112 -12.99 10.57 9.72
C ARG A 112 -12.21 10.32 11.02
N LYS A 113 -12.87 10.46 12.18
CA LYS A 113 -12.27 10.21 13.51
C LYS A 113 -11.92 8.75 13.75
N LEU A 114 -12.67 7.81 13.15
CA LEU A 114 -12.39 6.36 13.27
C LEU A 114 -11.20 5.90 12.42
N LYS A 115 -10.71 6.73 11.50
CA LYS A 115 -9.57 6.34 10.66
C LYS A 115 -8.29 6.37 11.47
N ARG A 116 -7.59 5.24 11.46
CA ARG A 116 -6.23 5.17 11.98
C ARG A 116 -5.30 6.14 11.25
N LYS A 117 -4.54 6.93 12.01
CA LYS A 117 -3.54 7.87 11.51
C LYS A 117 -2.45 7.12 10.74
N ARG A 118 -2.02 7.70 9.62
CA ARG A 118 -0.87 7.23 8.83
C ARG A 118 0.26 8.23 8.97
N VAL A 119 1.41 7.76 9.43
CA VAL A 119 2.60 8.59 9.69
C VAL A 119 3.74 8.09 8.83
N LEU A 120 4.56 9.00 8.33
CA LEU A 120 5.73 8.62 7.54
C LEU A 120 6.77 7.95 8.45
N SER A 121 7.27 6.81 8.01
CA SER A 121 8.45 6.18 8.60
C SER A 121 9.69 6.95 8.16
N VAL A 122 10.65 7.10 9.09
CA VAL A 122 12.00 7.61 8.78
C VAL A 122 12.70 6.67 7.80
N GLU A 123 12.58 5.36 8.02
CA GLU A 123 13.13 4.34 7.14
C GLU A 123 12.29 4.19 5.85
N PRO A 124 12.89 4.32 4.65
CA PRO A 124 12.22 4.00 3.40
C PRO A 124 12.02 2.49 3.23
N SER A 125 11.22 2.12 2.23
CA SER A 125 11.04 0.73 1.84
C SER A 125 12.23 0.23 1.02
N GLU A 126 12.74 -0.95 1.34
CA GLU A 126 13.81 -1.64 0.59
C GLU A 126 13.35 -2.25 -0.74
N ARG A 127 12.04 -2.27 -1.00
CA ARG A 127 11.48 -2.84 -2.25
C ARG A 127 12.04 -2.12 -3.47
N LYS A 128 12.56 -2.89 -4.42
CA LYS A 128 12.98 -2.43 -5.76
C LYS A 128 11.78 -2.17 -6.68
N PRO A 129 11.94 -1.36 -7.75
CA PRO A 129 10.89 -1.21 -8.76
C PRO A 129 10.62 -2.55 -9.44
N PRO A 130 9.36 -2.89 -9.78
CA PRO A 130 9.07 -4.06 -10.61
C PRO A 130 9.63 -3.85 -12.02
N GLN A 131 9.92 -4.95 -12.73
CA GLN A 131 10.52 -4.88 -14.07
C GLN A 131 9.60 -4.19 -15.10
N SER A 132 8.29 -4.22 -14.87
CA SER A 132 7.26 -3.57 -15.68
C SER A 132 6.94 -2.14 -15.21
N ALA A 133 7.76 -1.53 -14.35
CA ALA A 133 7.52 -0.18 -13.84
C ALA A 133 7.56 0.85 -14.98
N PRO A 134 6.49 1.64 -15.18
CA PRO A 134 6.50 2.70 -16.19
C PRO A 134 7.56 3.76 -15.86
N GLY A 135 8.37 4.17 -16.83
CA GLY A 135 9.43 5.17 -16.63
C GLY A 135 8.91 6.51 -16.09
N TRP A 136 7.64 6.85 -16.36
CA TRP A 136 7.04 8.07 -15.81
C TRP A 136 6.92 8.05 -14.27
N MET A 137 6.91 6.88 -13.64
CA MET A 137 6.86 6.69 -12.19
C MET A 137 8.24 6.67 -11.51
N LEU A 138 9.30 6.33 -12.25
CA LEU A 138 10.65 6.18 -11.72
C LEU A 138 11.37 7.52 -11.57
N ASN A 139 11.98 7.81 -10.43
CA ASN A 139 12.80 9.02 -10.31
C ASN A 139 14.05 8.94 -11.21
N LYS A 140 14.76 10.07 -11.39
CA LYS A 140 15.89 10.15 -12.33
C LYS A 140 16.97 9.10 -12.03
N THR A 141 17.37 8.99 -10.77
CA THR A 141 18.44 8.06 -10.35
C THR A 141 18.10 6.59 -10.64
N TRP A 142 16.84 6.20 -10.47
CA TRP A 142 16.41 4.84 -10.78
C TRP A 142 16.11 4.65 -12.27
N PHE A 143 15.60 5.65 -12.96
CA PHE A 143 15.36 5.59 -14.40
C PHE A 143 16.66 5.37 -15.19
N ASP A 144 17.71 6.13 -14.87
CA ASP A 144 19.01 6.04 -15.55
C ASP A 144 19.69 4.68 -15.29
N ASN A 145 19.60 4.17 -14.05
CA ASN A 145 20.12 2.84 -13.69
C ASN A 145 19.30 1.68 -14.29
N PHE A 146 17.99 1.87 -14.45
CA PHE A 146 17.11 0.84 -14.99
C PHE A 146 17.25 0.68 -16.50
N ASN A 147 17.50 1.78 -17.23
CA ASN A 147 17.67 1.76 -18.69
C ASN A 147 19.12 1.52 -19.14
N SER A 148 20.11 1.59 -18.25
CA SER A 148 21.50 1.23 -18.59
C SER A 148 21.75 -0.29 -18.63
N HIS A 149 20.78 -1.09 -18.17
CA HIS A 149 20.87 -2.56 -18.09
C HIS A 149 19.79 -3.26 -18.94
N MET A 150 19.05 -2.52 -19.77
CA MET A 150 18.16 -3.05 -20.81
C MET A 150 18.77 -2.77 -22.18
#